data_AF-A0A837F984-F1
#
_entry.id   AF-A0A837F984-F1
#
_cell.length_a   1.000
_cell.length_b   1.000
_cell.length_c   1.000
_cell.angle_alpha   90.00
_cell.angle_beta   90.00
_cell.angle_gamma   90.00
#
_symmetry.space_group_name_H-M   'P 1'
#
loop_
_entity.id
_entity.type
_entity.pdbx_description
1 polymer ?
#
loop_
_entity_poly.entity_id
_entity_poly.type
_entity_poly.pdbx_seq_one_letter_code
_entity_poly.pdbx_strand_id
1 'polypeptide(L)'
;MIFIVTFFASLKPFGDLAEYLNVYKDLNANMLEVFGYSRFGNGLEFMFLLFMKVIGSISNGNEQFFLVATYTLIIICLSNLIKGIDSRYQLLILGLFFFNLGFVEVSSYFLRQVLSILIFLNAINKNRFKKWLLFIIAVTFHVSAVINIVIYLLALLLKDKKISFVVVFLAFSSAALIFFGLLYVTPLYDIVVTKFLSVSENDKFSTLPLNYIIMTLANIVIILVATRKGSIYTNFEKLLFFKECFLFLILLSLPALSNRLGMIIFGFYPYFLLANFKRRSIKLDTREYIFFGVIFVINLLPFLYLMYNVSMGNNMFTFLEGKPLTANLYNIINYFAETFEKGVQYINEGN
;
A
#
# COMPACT_ATOMS: atom_id res chain seq x y z
N MET A 1 -2.09 16.19 8.89
CA MET A 1 -1.74 15.99 7.46
C MET A 1 -0.31 16.40 7.19
N ILE A 2 0.07 17.67 7.42
CA ILE A 2 1.46 18.15 7.27
C ILE A 2 2.46 17.24 8.00
N PHE A 3 2.22 16.96 9.29
CA PHE A 3 3.05 16.03 10.07
C PHE A 3 3.25 14.65 9.41
N ILE A 4 2.21 14.07 8.81
CA ILE A 4 2.30 12.75 8.16
C ILE A 4 3.17 12.83 6.91
N VAL A 5 2.96 13.87 6.08
CA VAL A 5 3.78 14.10 4.88
C VAL A 5 5.24 14.31 5.27
N THR A 6 5.49 15.12 6.30
CA THR A 6 6.82 15.36 6.85
C THR A 6 7.47 14.08 7.34
N PHE A 7 6.76 13.29 8.15
CA PHE A 7 7.27 12.04 8.68
C PHE A 7 7.75 11.12 7.54
N PHE A 8 6.89 10.87 6.55
CA PHE A 8 7.22 10.01 5.42
C PHE A 8 8.32 10.57 4.52
N ALA A 9 8.30 11.87 4.25
CA ALA A 9 9.34 12.53 3.45
C ALA A 9 10.69 12.62 4.18
N SER A 10 10.74 12.35 5.49
CA SER A 10 11.96 12.30 6.30
C SER A 10 12.50 10.88 6.51
N LEU A 11 11.81 9.85 6.01
CA LEU A 11 12.32 8.48 6.07
C LEU A 11 13.56 8.37 5.18
N LYS A 12 14.57 7.63 5.67
CA LYS A 12 15.81 7.44 4.92
C LYS A 12 15.51 6.60 3.68
N PRO A 13 15.72 7.11 2.45
CA PRO A 13 15.45 6.34 1.25
C PRO A 13 16.43 5.17 1.09
N PHE A 14 15.89 4.01 0.72
CA PHE A 14 16.59 2.75 0.52
C PHE A 14 15.74 1.84 -0.40
N GLY A 15 16.32 0.77 -0.95
CA GLY A 15 15.63 -0.16 -1.85
C GLY A 15 14.95 0.54 -3.05
N ASP A 16 13.70 0.15 -3.34
CA ASP A 16 12.88 0.73 -4.42
C ASP A 16 12.76 2.28 -4.32
N LEU A 17 12.76 2.88 -3.13
CA LEU A 17 12.69 4.35 -2.98
C LEU A 17 13.98 5.05 -3.41
N ALA A 18 15.14 4.47 -3.10
CA ALA A 18 16.42 4.96 -3.59
C ALA A 18 16.52 4.83 -5.12
N GLU A 19 16.00 3.72 -5.68
CA GLU A 19 15.87 3.58 -7.13
C GLU A 19 15.01 4.71 -7.73
N TYR A 20 13.87 5.04 -7.12
CA TYR A 20 13.02 6.13 -7.60
C TYR A 20 13.71 7.49 -7.55
N LEU A 21 14.55 7.76 -6.55
CA LEU A 21 15.36 8.98 -6.49
C LEU A 21 16.44 9.01 -7.58
N ASN A 22 17.14 7.90 -7.81
CA ASN A 22 18.11 7.80 -8.90
C ASN A 22 17.44 8.02 -10.28
N VAL A 23 16.31 7.35 -10.54
CA VAL A 23 15.53 7.56 -11.77
C VAL A 23 15.06 9.01 -11.89
N TYR A 24 14.65 9.64 -10.78
CA TYR A 24 14.26 11.05 -10.77
C TYR A 24 15.42 11.98 -11.15
N LYS A 25 16.65 11.73 -10.67
CA LYS A 25 17.84 12.50 -11.09
C LYS A 25 18.10 12.33 -12.59
N ASP A 26 18.15 11.10 -13.07
CA ASP A 26 18.47 10.79 -14.46
C ASP A 26 17.41 11.37 -15.43
N LEU A 27 16.14 11.33 -15.03
CA LEU A 27 15.04 11.91 -15.79
C LEU A 27 15.11 13.43 -15.88
N ASN A 28 15.57 14.10 -14.81
CA ASN A 28 15.75 15.56 -14.79
C ASN A 28 17.02 16.01 -15.50
N ALA A 29 18.05 15.16 -15.54
CA ALA A 29 19.24 15.34 -16.38
C ALA A 29 19.00 15.03 -17.88
N ASN A 30 17.76 14.67 -18.26
CA ASN A 30 17.39 14.26 -19.62
C ASN A 30 18.16 13.02 -20.14
N MET A 31 18.61 12.15 -19.23
CA MET A 31 19.27 10.88 -19.56
C MET A 31 18.28 9.73 -19.74
N LEU A 32 17.03 9.91 -19.27
CA LEU A 32 15.94 8.96 -19.42
C LEU A 32 14.76 9.60 -20.14
N GLU A 33 14.08 8.81 -20.95
CA GLU A 33 12.80 9.18 -21.56
C GLU A 33 11.63 8.74 -20.67
N VAL A 34 10.56 9.54 -20.67
CA VAL A 34 9.32 9.23 -19.93
C VAL A 34 8.62 8.00 -20.52
N PHE A 35 8.65 7.86 -21.84
CA PHE A 35 8.01 6.75 -22.55
C PHE A 35 9.06 5.70 -22.90
N GLY A 36 8.69 4.42 -22.83
CA GLY A 36 9.58 3.33 -23.25
C GLY A 36 10.66 2.93 -22.23
N TYR A 37 10.67 3.50 -21.02
CA TYR A 37 11.59 3.06 -19.96
C TYR A 37 11.32 1.61 -19.55
N SER A 38 12.19 0.70 -19.98
CA SER A 38 11.96 -0.74 -19.91
C SER A 38 11.82 -1.27 -18.48
N ARG A 39 12.55 -0.67 -17.52
CA ARG A 39 12.52 -1.07 -16.11
C ARG A 39 11.14 -0.87 -15.47
N PHE A 40 10.32 0.05 -15.98
CA PHE A 40 8.97 0.31 -15.48
C PHE A 40 7.92 -0.31 -16.41
N GLY A 41 7.60 -1.59 -16.14
CA GLY A 41 6.56 -2.33 -16.87
C GLY A 41 6.78 -2.37 -18.38
N ASN A 42 8.03 -2.46 -18.82
CA ASN A 42 8.42 -2.41 -20.24
C ASN A 42 7.86 -1.17 -20.97
N GLY A 43 7.85 -0.01 -20.29
CA GLY A 43 7.35 1.26 -20.83
C GLY A 43 5.84 1.50 -20.67
N LEU A 44 5.08 0.53 -20.15
CA LEU A 44 3.64 0.71 -19.85
C LEU A 44 3.39 1.55 -18.61
N GLU A 45 4.33 1.57 -17.66
CA GLU A 45 4.18 2.25 -16.35
C GLU A 45 4.78 3.66 -16.36
N PHE A 46 4.36 4.49 -17.31
CA PHE A 46 4.95 5.80 -17.57
C PHE A 46 4.36 6.96 -16.74
N MET A 47 3.22 6.79 -16.04
CA MET A 47 2.62 7.90 -15.28
C MET A 47 3.47 8.35 -14.10
N PHE A 48 4.19 7.44 -13.45
CA PHE A 48 5.07 7.83 -12.36
C PHE A 48 6.26 8.65 -12.86
N LEU A 49 6.81 8.31 -14.03
CA LEU A 49 7.86 9.09 -14.70
C LEU A 49 7.33 10.45 -15.14
N LEU A 50 6.13 10.51 -15.71
CA LEU A 50 5.52 11.80 -16.08
C LEU A 50 5.33 12.69 -14.84
N PHE A 51 4.86 12.11 -13.74
CA PHE A 51 4.73 12.81 -12.46
C PHE A 51 6.10 13.31 -11.96
N MET A 52 7.13 12.46 -11.96
CA MET A 52 8.52 12.85 -11.65
C MET A 52 8.99 14.02 -12.51
N LYS A 53 8.78 13.98 -13.84
CA LYS A 53 9.21 15.04 -14.76
C LYS A 53 8.51 16.37 -14.48
N VAL A 54 7.20 16.33 -14.23
CA VAL A 54 6.42 17.53 -13.87
C VAL A 54 6.96 18.13 -12.57
N ILE A 55 7.12 17.32 -11.53
CA ILE A 55 7.65 17.81 -10.25
C ILE A 55 9.08 18.34 -10.38
N GLY A 56 9.92 17.66 -11.16
CA GLY A 56 11.28 18.10 -11.48
C GLY A 56 11.34 19.45 -12.18
N SER A 57 10.46 19.69 -13.14
CA SER A 57 10.37 20.99 -13.83
C SER A 57 9.98 22.15 -12.91
N ILE A 58 9.17 21.90 -11.88
CA ILE A 58 8.70 22.92 -10.93
C ILE A 58 9.75 23.18 -9.83
N SER A 59 10.51 22.15 -9.46
CA SER A 59 11.43 22.18 -8.31
C SER A 59 12.91 22.23 -8.68
N ASN A 60 13.22 22.40 -9.98
CA ASN A 60 14.57 22.30 -10.52
C ASN A 60 15.29 21.00 -10.12
N GLY A 61 14.57 19.88 -10.16
CA GLY A 61 15.12 18.56 -9.84
C GLY A 61 15.39 18.31 -8.36
N ASN A 62 14.72 19.02 -7.44
CA ASN A 62 14.91 18.83 -6.01
C ASN A 62 14.24 17.53 -5.51
N GLU A 63 15.05 16.60 -5.01
CA GLU A 63 14.61 15.28 -4.53
C GLU A 63 13.67 15.35 -3.32
N GLN A 64 13.93 16.27 -2.38
CA GLN A 64 13.08 16.43 -1.20
C GLN A 64 11.70 16.94 -1.60
N PHE A 65 11.64 17.85 -2.57
CA PHE A 65 10.38 18.32 -3.15
C PHE A 65 9.59 17.17 -3.80
N PHE A 66 10.28 16.26 -4.50
CA PHE A 66 9.66 15.06 -5.06
C PHE A 66 9.04 14.15 -3.99
N LEU A 67 9.76 13.89 -2.89
CA LEU A 67 9.22 13.11 -1.78
C LEU A 67 8.00 13.79 -1.15
N VAL A 68 8.09 15.09 -0.86
CA VAL A 68 6.97 15.87 -0.31
C VAL A 68 5.75 15.84 -1.23
N ALA A 69 5.95 16.04 -2.54
CA ALA A 69 4.86 15.99 -3.52
C ALA A 69 4.20 14.61 -3.58
N THR A 70 5.02 13.54 -3.56
CA THR A 70 4.54 12.16 -3.62
C THR A 70 3.68 11.79 -2.41
N TYR A 71 4.18 12.06 -1.19
CA TYR A 71 3.42 11.76 0.02
C TYR A 71 2.21 12.69 0.20
N THR A 72 2.29 13.93 -0.30
CA THR A 72 1.12 14.81 -0.38
C THR A 72 0.02 14.20 -1.26
N LEU A 73 0.37 13.66 -2.43
CA LEU A 73 -0.58 12.99 -3.32
C LEU A 73 -1.21 11.76 -2.65
N ILE A 74 -0.42 10.92 -1.98
CA ILE A 74 -0.90 9.77 -1.20
C ILE A 74 -1.95 10.21 -0.17
N ILE A 75 -1.63 11.25 0.61
CA ILE A 75 -2.52 11.75 1.67
C ILE A 75 -3.79 12.38 1.09
N ILE A 76 -3.70 13.12 -0.03
CA ILE A 76 -4.89 13.64 -0.74
C ILE A 76 -5.79 12.49 -1.19
N CYS A 77 -5.21 11.43 -1.78
CA CYS A 77 -5.98 10.27 -2.21
C CYS A 77 -6.65 9.55 -1.03
N LEU A 78 -5.95 9.38 0.10
CA LEU A 78 -6.51 8.79 1.33
C LEU A 78 -7.65 9.65 1.90
N SER A 79 -7.47 10.97 1.98
CA SER A 79 -8.51 11.90 2.42
C SER A 79 -9.76 11.86 1.54
N ASN A 80 -9.59 11.64 0.23
CA ASN A 80 -10.72 11.45 -0.67
C ASN A 80 -11.48 10.14 -0.43
N LEU A 81 -10.83 9.06 0.01
CA LEU A 81 -11.49 7.77 0.31
C LEU A 81 -12.43 7.84 1.52
N ILE A 82 -12.07 8.67 2.50
CA ILE A 82 -12.84 8.89 3.75
C ILE A 82 -13.82 10.06 3.63
N LYS A 83 -13.85 10.75 2.49
CA LYS A 83 -14.78 11.85 2.25
C LYS A 83 -16.23 11.35 2.41
N GLY A 84 -17.00 12.01 3.27
CA GLY A 84 -18.37 11.62 3.61
C GLY A 84 -18.51 10.77 4.88
N ILE A 85 -17.41 10.40 5.53
CA ILE A 85 -17.42 9.88 6.90
C ILE A 85 -17.49 11.06 7.89
N ASP A 86 -18.14 10.90 9.04
CA ASP A 86 -18.16 11.90 10.13
C ASP A 86 -16.72 12.29 10.54
N SER A 87 -16.47 13.59 10.71
CA SER A 87 -15.14 14.14 11.00
C SER A 87 -14.48 13.51 12.23
N ARG A 88 -15.27 13.07 13.22
CA ARG A 88 -14.78 12.39 14.43
C ARG A 88 -14.13 11.04 14.12
N TYR A 89 -14.58 10.34 13.07
CA TYR A 89 -14.02 9.04 12.66
C TYR A 89 -13.00 9.17 11.53
N GLN A 90 -12.97 10.27 10.79
CA GLN A 90 -11.96 10.51 9.76
C GLN A 90 -10.54 10.47 10.34
N LEU A 91 -10.33 11.13 11.50
CA LEU A 91 -9.03 11.11 12.18
C LEU A 91 -8.65 9.70 12.65
N LEU A 92 -9.62 8.96 13.22
CA LEU A 92 -9.42 7.58 13.68
C LEU A 92 -8.95 6.69 12.52
N ILE A 93 -9.64 6.76 11.38
CA ILE A 93 -9.32 5.95 10.20
C ILE A 93 -7.97 6.36 9.58
N LEU A 94 -7.69 7.66 9.46
CA LEU A 94 -6.37 8.12 9.01
C LEU A 94 -5.26 7.66 9.96
N GLY A 95 -5.53 7.66 11.26
CA GLY A 95 -4.64 7.11 12.27
C GLY A 95 -4.42 5.61 12.11
N LEU A 96 -5.47 4.84 11.79
CA LEU A 96 -5.34 3.40 11.50
C LEU A 96 -4.46 3.12 10.26
N PHE A 97 -4.48 4.01 9.25
CA PHE A 97 -3.51 3.94 8.16
C PHE A 97 -2.11 4.33 8.64
N PHE A 98 -1.97 5.45 9.35
CA PHE A 98 -0.66 6.00 9.68
C PHE A 98 0.13 5.18 10.71
N PHE A 99 -0.52 4.72 11.78
CA PHE A 99 0.14 3.94 12.85
C PHE A 99 0.30 2.46 12.52
N ASN A 100 -0.09 2.06 11.32
CA ASN A 100 0.10 0.71 10.84
C ASN A 100 1.49 0.55 10.23
N LEU A 101 2.32 -0.29 10.86
CA LEU A 101 3.68 -0.58 10.38
C LEU A 101 3.70 -1.03 8.91
N GLY A 102 2.70 -1.80 8.48
CA GLY A 102 2.59 -2.22 7.08
C GLY A 102 2.39 -1.06 6.13
N PHE A 103 1.62 -0.07 6.53
CA PHE A 103 1.43 1.12 5.72
C PHE A 103 2.71 1.96 5.65
N VAL A 104 3.46 2.01 6.76
CA VAL A 104 4.76 2.68 6.81
C VAL A 104 5.76 2.03 5.86
N GLU A 105 5.88 0.70 5.92
CA GLU A 105 6.78 -0.06 5.05
C GLU A 105 6.38 0.02 3.58
N VAL A 106 5.12 -0.27 3.24
CA VAL A 106 4.66 -0.22 1.84
C VAL A 106 4.85 1.18 1.25
N SER A 107 4.66 2.23 2.04
CA SER A 107 4.91 3.61 1.60
C SER A 107 6.41 3.92 1.45
N SER A 108 7.28 3.16 2.12
CA SER A 108 8.74 3.31 2.03
C SER A 108 9.37 2.49 0.89
N TYR A 109 8.65 1.49 0.34
CA TYR A 109 9.15 0.64 -0.76
C TYR A 109 8.32 0.78 -2.05
N PHE A 110 6.99 0.71 -1.99
CA PHE A 110 6.14 0.48 -3.17
C PHE A 110 5.33 1.71 -3.59
N LEU A 111 5.93 2.89 -3.63
CA LEU A 111 5.24 4.16 -3.93
C LEU A 111 4.36 4.11 -5.18
N ARG A 112 4.86 3.53 -6.28
CA ARG A 112 4.11 3.36 -7.54
C ARG A 112 2.84 2.55 -7.35
N GLN A 113 2.95 1.44 -6.61
CA GLN A 113 1.85 0.54 -6.33
C GLN A 113 0.85 1.15 -5.34
N VAL A 114 1.33 1.87 -4.31
CA VAL A 114 0.49 2.63 -3.36
C VAL A 114 -0.38 3.64 -4.11
N LEU A 115 0.24 4.46 -4.97
CA LEU A 115 -0.48 5.45 -5.77
C LEU A 115 -1.47 4.79 -6.72
N SER A 116 -1.05 3.73 -7.42
CA SER A 116 -1.92 2.95 -8.30
C SER A 116 -3.17 2.44 -7.59
N ILE A 117 -3.01 1.82 -6.41
CA ILE A 117 -4.11 1.32 -5.57
C ILE A 117 -5.01 2.49 -5.14
N LEU A 118 -4.45 3.56 -4.61
CA LEU A 118 -5.21 4.70 -4.11
C LEU A 118 -6.00 5.41 -5.23
N ILE A 119 -5.41 5.57 -6.41
CA ILE A 119 -6.09 6.12 -7.59
C ILE A 119 -7.23 5.21 -8.02
N PHE A 120 -7.00 3.90 -8.07
CA PHE A 120 -8.04 2.91 -8.39
C PHE A 120 -9.20 2.96 -7.40
N LEU A 121 -8.94 2.95 -6.09
CA LEU A 121 -9.99 3.00 -5.06
C LEU A 121 -10.79 4.31 -5.12
N ASN A 122 -10.14 5.42 -5.50
CA ASN A 122 -10.81 6.69 -5.74
C ASN A 122 -11.69 6.68 -6.99
N ALA A 123 -11.26 5.98 -8.05
CA ALA A 123 -11.98 5.88 -9.33
C ALA A 123 -13.37 5.23 -9.18
N ILE A 124 -13.50 4.24 -8.30
CA ILE A 124 -14.73 3.48 -8.06
C ILE A 124 -15.91 4.41 -7.70
N ASN A 125 -15.62 5.48 -6.98
CA ASN A 125 -16.61 6.45 -6.50
C ASN A 125 -16.85 7.62 -7.47
N LYS A 126 -16.30 7.60 -8.68
CA LYS A 126 -16.47 8.66 -9.70
C LYS A 126 -17.52 8.29 -10.75
N ASN A 127 -17.96 9.29 -11.50
CA ASN A 127 -18.82 9.12 -12.67
C ASN A 127 -18.14 8.27 -13.75
N ARG A 128 -18.92 7.76 -14.72
CA ARG A 128 -18.45 6.79 -15.72
C ARG A 128 -17.17 7.24 -16.44
N PHE A 129 -17.14 8.47 -16.95
CA PHE A 129 -15.97 8.98 -17.68
C PHE A 129 -14.73 9.10 -16.78
N LYS A 130 -14.83 9.80 -15.64
CA LYS A 130 -13.68 9.97 -14.73
C LYS A 130 -13.21 8.65 -14.14
N LYS A 131 -14.10 7.69 -13.94
CA LYS A 131 -13.78 6.34 -13.46
C LYS A 131 -12.85 5.61 -14.42
N TRP A 132 -13.22 5.54 -15.70
CA TRP A 132 -12.40 4.87 -16.71
C TRP A 132 -11.07 5.59 -16.95
N LEU A 133 -11.08 6.93 -16.95
CA LEU A 133 -9.84 7.71 -17.01
C LEU A 133 -8.89 7.37 -15.83
N LEU A 134 -9.41 7.34 -14.61
CA LEU A 134 -8.60 7.01 -13.43
C LEU A 134 -8.17 5.53 -13.40
N PHE A 135 -8.93 4.62 -13.99
CA PHE A 135 -8.49 3.23 -14.18
C PHE A 135 -7.27 3.15 -15.11
N ILE A 136 -7.29 3.88 -16.24
CA ILE A 136 -6.13 3.96 -17.14
C ILE A 136 -4.92 4.57 -16.42
N ILE A 137 -5.14 5.65 -15.65
CA ILE A 137 -4.08 6.26 -14.84
C ILE A 137 -3.53 5.24 -13.82
N ALA A 138 -4.38 4.50 -13.11
CA ALA A 138 -3.93 3.51 -12.13
C ALA A 138 -3.05 2.42 -12.76
N VAL A 139 -3.41 1.92 -13.95
CA VAL A 139 -2.62 0.91 -14.70
C VAL A 139 -1.28 1.46 -15.16
N THR A 140 -1.25 2.70 -15.62
CA THR A 140 -0.03 3.36 -16.08
C THR A 140 0.86 3.86 -14.93
N PHE A 141 0.37 3.86 -13.68
CA PHE A 141 1.21 3.94 -12.48
C PHE A 141 1.81 2.58 -12.10
N HIS A 142 1.02 1.50 -12.18
CA HIS A 142 1.47 0.14 -11.91
C HIS A 142 0.51 -0.91 -12.49
N VAL A 143 1.03 -1.93 -13.17
CA VAL A 143 0.24 -2.95 -13.89
C VAL A 143 -0.64 -3.79 -12.96
N SER A 144 -0.32 -3.87 -11.67
CA SER A 144 -1.15 -4.58 -10.69
C SER A 144 -2.60 -4.06 -10.61
N ALA A 145 -2.86 -2.82 -11.05
CA ALA A 145 -4.23 -2.30 -11.15
C ALA A 145 -5.13 -3.10 -12.09
N VAL A 146 -4.57 -3.81 -13.07
CA VAL A 146 -5.34 -4.66 -14.00
C VAL A 146 -6.16 -5.70 -13.22
N ILE A 147 -5.53 -6.39 -12.26
CA ILE A 147 -6.20 -7.40 -11.43
C ILE A 147 -7.33 -6.76 -10.62
N ASN A 148 -7.10 -5.57 -10.06
CA ASN A 148 -8.12 -4.85 -9.30
C ASN A 148 -9.30 -4.40 -10.18
N ILE A 149 -9.06 -3.99 -11.43
CA ILE A 149 -10.10 -3.67 -12.40
C ILE A 149 -10.91 -4.92 -12.76
N VAL A 150 -10.26 -6.08 -12.97
CA VAL A 150 -10.96 -7.36 -13.21
C VAL A 150 -11.89 -7.69 -12.05
N ILE A 151 -11.45 -7.53 -10.80
CA ILE A 151 -12.30 -7.72 -9.61
C ILE A 151 -13.48 -6.74 -9.59
N TYR A 152 -13.26 -5.48 -9.96
CA TYR A 152 -14.34 -4.50 -10.07
C TYR A 152 -15.37 -4.89 -11.15
N LEU A 153 -14.92 -5.35 -12.32
CA LEU A 153 -15.81 -5.82 -13.40
C LEU A 153 -16.60 -7.05 -12.98
N LEU A 154 -15.95 -8.01 -12.32
CA LEU A 154 -16.62 -9.18 -11.77
C LEU A 154 -17.69 -8.78 -10.75
N ALA A 155 -17.39 -7.79 -9.89
CA ALA A 155 -18.37 -7.27 -8.94
C ALA A 155 -19.57 -6.61 -9.63
N LEU A 156 -19.37 -5.93 -10.76
CA LEU A 156 -20.47 -5.36 -11.55
C LEU A 156 -21.36 -6.44 -12.18
N LEU A 157 -20.77 -7.54 -12.67
CA LEU A 157 -21.53 -8.68 -13.19
C LEU A 157 -22.38 -9.35 -12.10
N LEU A 158 -21.93 -9.26 -10.85
CA LEU A 158 -22.59 -9.84 -9.69
C LEU A 158 -23.44 -8.85 -8.90
N LYS A 159 -23.67 -7.62 -9.41
CA LYS A 159 -24.29 -6.52 -8.64
C LYS A 159 -25.67 -6.88 -8.04
N ASP A 160 -26.45 -7.69 -8.75
CA ASP A 160 -27.82 -8.04 -8.37
C ASP A 160 -27.88 -9.27 -7.43
N LYS A 161 -26.74 -9.92 -7.20
CA LYS A 161 -26.64 -11.12 -6.36
C LYS A 161 -26.13 -10.75 -4.97
N LYS A 162 -26.83 -11.15 -3.91
CA LYS A 162 -26.29 -11.07 -2.54
C LYS A 162 -25.36 -12.26 -2.29
N ILE A 163 -24.05 -12.03 -2.37
CA ILE A 163 -23.04 -13.08 -2.17
C ILE A 163 -22.50 -12.97 -0.74
N SER A 164 -22.50 -14.09 0.00
CA SER A 164 -21.91 -14.15 1.34
C SER A 164 -20.38 -14.26 1.27
N PHE A 165 -19.69 -13.89 2.37
CA PHE A 165 -18.23 -14.08 2.46
C PHE A 165 -17.85 -15.56 2.26
N VAL A 166 -18.65 -16.50 2.76
CA VAL A 166 -18.41 -17.95 2.61
C VAL A 166 -18.43 -18.37 1.14
N VAL A 167 -19.38 -17.88 0.33
CA VAL A 167 -19.45 -18.22 -1.09
C VAL A 167 -18.23 -17.68 -1.83
N VAL A 168 -17.79 -16.46 -1.53
CA VAL A 168 -16.57 -15.90 -2.13
C VAL A 168 -15.34 -16.72 -1.72
N PHE A 169 -15.21 -17.07 -0.45
CA PHE A 169 -14.12 -17.92 0.04
C PHE A 169 -14.05 -19.27 -0.70
N LEU A 170 -15.19 -19.96 -0.83
CA LEU A 170 -15.27 -21.23 -1.55
C LEU A 170 -14.91 -21.06 -3.03
N ALA A 171 -15.37 -19.99 -3.68
CA ALA A 171 -15.05 -19.72 -5.08
C ALA A 171 -13.54 -19.51 -5.31
N PHE A 172 -12.88 -18.70 -4.47
CA PHE A 172 -11.43 -18.52 -4.54
C PHE A 172 -10.67 -19.83 -4.24
N SER A 173 -11.09 -20.57 -3.23
CA SER A 173 -10.48 -21.86 -2.86
C SER A 173 -10.59 -22.89 -3.99
N SER A 174 -11.77 -23.00 -4.59
CA SER A 174 -11.98 -23.88 -5.75
C SER A 174 -11.17 -23.44 -6.96
N ALA A 175 -11.09 -22.14 -7.23
CA ALA A 175 -10.25 -21.62 -8.31
C ALA A 175 -8.76 -21.91 -8.10
N ALA A 176 -8.26 -21.83 -6.85
CA ALA A 176 -6.92 -22.29 -6.49
C ALA A 176 -6.72 -23.75 -6.84
N LEU A 177 -7.63 -24.59 -6.36
CA LEU A 177 -7.50 -26.02 -6.49
C LEU A 177 -7.50 -26.44 -7.96
N ILE A 178 -8.35 -25.81 -8.78
CA ILE A 178 -8.34 -26.00 -10.23
C ILE A 178 -7.03 -25.50 -10.84
N PHE A 179 -6.58 -24.29 -10.49
CA PHE A 179 -5.34 -23.71 -11.03
C PHE A 179 -4.11 -24.55 -10.70
N PHE A 180 -3.93 -24.95 -9.44
CA PHE A 180 -2.83 -25.81 -9.01
C PHE A 180 -2.94 -27.22 -9.57
N GLY A 181 -4.16 -27.76 -9.68
CA GLY A 181 -4.40 -29.03 -10.36
C GLY A 181 -4.01 -28.98 -11.84
N LEU A 182 -4.36 -27.90 -12.55
CA LEU A 182 -3.98 -27.67 -13.94
C LEU A 182 -2.48 -27.44 -14.09
N LEU A 183 -1.86 -26.65 -13.21
CA LEU A 183 -0.42 -26.45 -13.21
C LEU A 183 0.28 -27.80 -13.11
N TYR A 184 -0.07 -28.61 -12.10
CA TYR A 184 0.54 -29.91 -11.82
C TYR A 184 0.52 -30.88 -13.01
N VAL A 185 -0.52 -30.85 -13.85
CA VAL A 185 -0.63 -31.72 -15.03
C VAL A 185 -0.03 -31.14 -16.31
N THR A 186 0.57 -29.94 -16.23
CA THR A 186 1.19 -29.27 -17.40
C THR A 186 2.70 -29.14 -17.24
N PRO A 187 3.47 -29.05 -18.34
CA PRO A 187 4.92 -28.75 -18.28
C PRO A 187 5.26 -27.42 -17.59
N LEU A 188 4.26 -26.57 -17.35
CA LEU A 188 4.43 -25.34 -16.58
C LEU A 188 4.71 -25.61 -15.10
N TYR A 189 4.31 -26.77 -14.56
CA TYR A 189 4.63 -27.14 -13.17
C TYR A 189 6.13 -27.10 -12.93
N ASP A 190 6.90 -27.82 -13.73
CA ASP A 190 8.36 -27.92 -13.57
C ASP A 190 9.02 -26.55 -13.73
N ILE A 191 8.53 -25.72 -14.66
CA ILE A 191 9.02 -24.35 -14.86
C ILE A 191 8.73 -23.48 -13.63
N VAL A 192 7.51 -23.54 -13.08
CA VAL A 192 7.10 -22.76 -11.90
C VAL A 192 7.84 -23.24 -10.67
N VAL A 193 7.95 -24.56 -10.45
CA VAL A 193 8.67 -25.16 -9.31
C VAL A 193 10.17 -24.86 -9.39
N THR A 194 10.78 -24.94 -10.56
CA THR A 194 12.21 -24.60 -10.73
C THR A 194 12.47 -23.11 -10.44
N LYS A 195 11.61 -22.22 -10.94
CA LYS A 195 11.67 -20.79 -10.60
C LYS A 195 11.36 -20.51 -9.12
N PHE A 196 10.52 -21.33 -8.51
CA PHE A 196 10.17 -21.23 -7.10
C PHE A 196 11.36 -21.62 -6.22
N LEU A 197 11.95 -22.80 -6.48
CA LEU A 197 13.11 -23.31 -5.74
C LEU A 197 14.31 -22.38 -5.86
N SER A 198 14.57 -21.85 -7.06
CA SER A 198 15.67 -20.89 -7.26
C SER A 198 15.48 -19.56 -6.52
N VAL A 199 14.24 -19.20 -6.15
CA VAL A 199 13.95 -18.03 -5.32
C VAL A 199 13.95 -18.39 -3.84
N SER A 200 13.46 -19.57 -3.44
CA SER A 200 13.43 -19.99 -2.03
C SER A 200 14.81 -20.37 -1.49
N GLU A 201 15.70 -20.87 -2.33
CA GLU A 201 17.09 -21.20 -2.00
C GLU A 201 18.03 -19.99 -2.09
N ASN A 202 17.51 -18.83 -2.50
CA ASN A 202 18.29 -17.62 -2.59
C ASN A 202 18.31 -16.91 -1.23
N ASP A 203 19.40 -17.11 -0.48
CA ASP A 203 19.66 -16.51 0.84
C ASP A 203 19.56 -14.97 0.88
N LYS A 204 19.49 -14.30 -0.29
CA LYS A 204 19.31 -12.84 -0.39
C LYS A 204 17.88 -12.39 -0.10
N PHE A 205 16.88 -13.27 -0.13
CA PHE A 205 15.50 -12.90 0.16
C PHE A 205 15.08 -13.37 1.55
N SER A 206 14.92 -12.44 2.49
CA SER A 206 14.42 -12.75 3.83
C SER A 206 12.97 -13.24 3.76
N THR A 207 12.68 -14.39 4.37
CA THR A 207 11.29 -14.83 4.64
C THR A 207 10.56 -13.80 5.52
N LEU A 208 9.26 -13.62 5.31
CA LEU A 208 8.46 -12.73 6.16
C LEU A 208 8.63 -13.14 7.64
N PRO A 209 9.02 -12.22 8.53
CA PRO A 209 9.14 -12.54 9.94
C PRO A 209 7.79 -13.02 10.51
N LEU A 210 7.82 -14.03 11.38
CA LEU A 210 6.60 -14.69 11.89
C LEU A 210 5.62 -13.71 12.54
N ASN A 211 6.13 -12.67 13.21
CA ASN A 211 5.31 -11.60 13.79
C ASN A 211 4.49 -10.83 12.73
N TYR A 212 5.00 -10.64 11.51
CA TYR A 212 4.24 -10.01 10.41
C TYR A 212 3.13 -10.92 9.93
N ILE A 213 3.38 -12.23 9.86
CA ILE A 213 2.35 -13.22 9.49
C ILE A 213 1.24 -13.20 10.54
N ILE A 214 1.60 -13.25 11.83
CA ILE A 214 0.65 -13.21 12.95
C ILE A 214 -0.18 -11.92 12.92
N MET A 215 0.45 -10.76 12.75
CA MET A 215 -0.24 -9.47 12.67
C MET A 215 -1.18 -9.39 11.46
N THR A 216 -0.76 -9.93 10.31
CA THR A 216 -1.59 -9.97 9.11
C THR A 216 -2.82 -10.87 9.31
N LEU A 217 -2.63 -12.05 9.89
CA LEU A 217 -3.73 -12.96 10.24
C LEU A 217 -4.68 -12.34 11.27
N ALA A 218 -4.15 -11.65 12.29
CA ALA A 218 -4.95 -10.93 13.26
C ALA A 218 -5.82 -9.84 12.60
N ASN A 219 -5.26 -9.07 11.67
CA ASN A 219 -6.00 -8.05 10.92
C ASN A 219 -7.10 -8.67 10.03
N ILE A 220 -6.84 -9.81 9.39
CA ILE A 220 -7.85 -10.57 8.63
C ILE A 220 -9.00 -10.98 9.56
N VAL A 221 -8.70 -11.53 10.74
CA VAL A 221 -9.70 -11.91 11.74
C VAL A 221 -10.49 -10.70 12.23
N ILE A 222 -9.82 -9.58 12.51
CA ILE A 222 -10.47 -8.32 12.92
C ILE A 222 -11.48 -7.86 11.87
N ILE A 223 -11.10 -7.88 10.58
CA ILE A 223 -12.00 -7.52 9.48
C ILE A 223 -13.19 -8.49 9.45
N LEU A 224 -12.95 -9.79 9.51
CA LEU A 224 -14.03 -10.79 9.52
C LEU A 224 -14.99 -10.62 10.71
N VAL A 225 -14.48 -10.35 11.91
CA VAL A 225 -15.30 -10.07 13.10
C VAL A 225 -16.10 -8.78 12.94
N ALA A 226 -15.46 -7.71 12.45
CA ALA A 226 -16.15 -6.46 12.14
C ALA A 226 -17.26 -6.65 11.10
N THR A 227 -17.09 -7.58 10.15
CA THR A 227 -18.11 -7.87 9.13
C THR A 227 -19.32 -8.66 9.63
N ARG A 228 -19.22 -9.39 10.75
CA ARG A 228 -20.27 -10.34 11.19
C ARG A 228 -21.55 -9.66 11.69
N LYS A 229 -21.51 -8.37 12.04
CA LYS A 229 -22.67 -7.59 12.50
C LYS A 229 -23.20 -6.65 11.42
N GLY A 230 -24.20 -7.11 10.65
CA GLY A 230 -25.03 -6.24 9.79
C GLY A 230 -24.28 -5.47 8.70
N SER A 231 -23.10 -5.95 8.30
CA SER A 231 -22.20 -5.19 7.44
C SER A 231 -22.65 -5.15 5.97
N ILE A 232 -22.45 -4.00 5.33
CA ILE A 232 -22.91 -3.71 3.95
C ILE A 232 -21.70 -3.66 3.04
N TYR A 233 -20.87 -4.70 3.15
CA TYR A 233 -19.83 -4.88 2.15
C TYR A 233 -20.52 -5.14 0.82
N THR A 234 -20.20 -4.29 -0.14
CA THR A 234 -20.50 -4.52 -1.55
C THR A 234 -19.83 -5.80 -2.00
N ASN A 235 -20.34 -6.44 -3.05
CA ASN A 235 -19.66 -7.60 -3.64
C ASN A 235 -18.23 -7.26 -4.06
N PHE A 236 -17.99 -6.01 -4.46
CA PHE A 236 -16.66 -5.51 -4.77
C PHE A 236 -15.71 -5.60 -3.56
N GLU A 237 -16.09 -5.05 -2.41
CA GLU A 237 -15.21 -5.07 -1.23
C GLU A 237 -14.96 -6.51 -0.73
N LYS A 238 -15.95 -7.40 -0.83
CA LYS A 238 -15.78 -8.83 -0.50
C LYS A 238 -14.79 -9.51 -1.44
N LEU A 239 -14.98 -9.34 -2.75
CA LEU A 239 -14.10 -9.94 -3.76
C LEU A 239 -12.67 -9.39 -3.65
N LEU A 240 -12.53 -8.09 -3.41
CA LEU A 240 -11.21 -7.48 -3.22
C LEU A 240 -10.53 -8.03 -1.96
N PHE A 241 -11.25 -8.09 -0.83
CA PHE A 241 -10.73 -8.64 0.42
C PHE A 241 -10.26 -10.09 0.29
N PHE A 242 -11.07 -10.96 -0.34
CA PHE A 242 -10.68 -12.35 -0.54
C PHE A 242 -9.57 -12.52 -1.56
N LYS A 243 -9.56 -11.73 -2.64
CA LYS A 243 -8.45 -11.68 -3.59
C LYS A 243 -7.14 -11.41 -2.85
N GLU A 244 -7.12 -10.39 -1.99
CA GLU A 244 -5.98 -10.07 -1.17
C GLU A 244 -5.59 -11.22 -0.23
N CYS A 245 -6.51 -11.69 0.62
CA CYS A 245 -6.22 -12.79 1.57
C CYS A 245 -5.66 -14.03 0.87
N PHE A 246 -6.22 -14.36 -0.30
CA PHE A 246 -5.83 -15.51 -1.09
C PHE A 246 -4.43 -15.36 -1.69
N LEU A 247 -4.14 -14.19 -2.29
CA LEU A 247 -2.80 -13.88 -2.80
C LEU A 247 -1.76 -13.93 -1.68
N PHE A 248 -2.08 -13.42 -0.49
CA PHE A 248 -1.19 -13.53 0.67
C PHE A 248 -0.88 -14.99 1.01
N LEU A 249 -1.92 -15.79 1.27
CA LEU A 249 -1.77 -17.16 1.76
C LEU A 249 -1.05 -18.08 0.77
N ILE A 250 -1.38 -18.00 -0.52
CA ILE A 250 -0.76 -18.85 -1.54
C ILE A 250 0.69 -18.48 -1.78
N LEU A 251 1.02 -17.20 -1.69
CA LEU A 251 2.36 -16.72 -1.99
C LEU A 251 3.27 -16.77 -0.76
N LEU A 252 2.78 -17.14 0.44
CA LEU A 252 3.58 -17.23 1.68
C LEU A 252 4.88 -18.02 1.50
N SER A 253 4.84 -19.03 0.62
CA SER A 253 5.98 -19.89 0.33
C SER A 253 6.98 -19.27 -0.67
N LEU A 254 6.65 -18.13 -1.29
CA LEU A 254 7.49 -17.31 -2.16
C LEU A 254 7.96 -16.03 -1.43
N PRO A 255 9.14 -16.01 -0.79
CA PRO A 255 9.55 -14.93 0.12
C PRO A 255 9.49 -13.53 -0.52
N ALA A 256 10.00 -13.38 -1.74
CA ALA A 256 10.03 -12.08 -2.41
C ALA A 256 8.62 -11.56 -2.81
N LEU A 257 7.69 -12.45 -3.18
CA LEU A 257 6.35 -12.06 -3.65
C LEU A 257 5.33 -11.98 -2.51
N SER A 258 5.35 -12.90 -1.53
CA SER A 258 4.51 -12.81 -0.32
C SER A 258 4.84 -11.59 0.50
N ASN A 259 6.12 -11.23 0.63
CA ASN A 259 6.49 -10.05 1.38
C ASN A 259 5.86 -8.80 0.76
N ARG A 260 6.06 -8.59 -0.55
CA ARG A 260 5.53 -7.43 -1.27
C ARG A 260 4.00 -7.36 -1.24
N LEU A 261 3.29 -8.47 -1.48
CA LEU A 261 1.83 -8.50 -1.54
C LEU A 261 1.17 -8.54 -0.14
N GLY A 262 1.73 -9.32 0.78
CA GLY A 262 1.30 -9.36 2.18
C GLY A 262 1.43 -8.02 2.87
N MET A 263 2.52 -7.29 2.63
CA MET A 263 2.71 -5.93 3.13
C MET A 263 1.61 -4.98 2.64
N ILE A 264 1.17 -5.06 1.38
CA ILE A 264 0.09 -4.21 0.85
C ILE A 264 -1.24 -4.46 1.57
N ILE A 265 -1.57 -5.73 1.82
CA ILE A 265 -2.79 -6.10 2.52
C ILE A 265 -2.72 -5.65 3.97
N PHE A 266 -1.56 -5.87 4.57
CA PHE A 266 -1.25 -5.40 5.91
C PHE A 266 -1.32 -3.87 5.97
N GLY A 267 -0.86 -3.12 4.98
CA GLY A 267 -0.90 -1.65 4.95
C GLY A 267 -2.28 -1.05 4.66
N PHE A 268 -3.10 -1.72 3.85
CA PHE A 268 -4.39 -1.21 3.40
C PHE A 268 -5.61 -1.80 4.13
N TYR A 269 -5.41 -2.63 5.16
CA TYR A 269 -6.51 -3.17 5.98
C TYR A 269 -7.54 -2.13 6.46
N PRO A 270 -7.18 -0.87 6.80
CA PRO A 270 -8.16 0.12 7.26
C PRO A 270 -9.18 0.49 6.17
N TYR A 271 -8.84 0.30 4.88
CA TYR A 271 -9.81 0.45 3.79
C TYR A 271 -11.02 -0.47 3.96
N PHE A 272 -10.79 -1.73 4.33
CA PHE A 272 -11.86 -2.69 4.54
C PHE A 272 -12.69 -2.35 5.78
N LEU A 273 -12.18 -1.55 6.72
CA LEU A 273 -12.98 -1.07 7.84
C LEU A 273 -13.90 0.11 7.46
N LEU A 274 -13.64 0.83 6.35
CA LEU A 274 -14.42 2.00 5.90
C LEU A 274 -15.91 1.73 5.75
N ALA A 275 -16.29 0.52 5.29
CA ALA A 275 -17.68 0.14 5.08
C ALA A 275 -18.53 0.28 6.37
N ASN A 276 -17.90 0.11 7.54
CA ASN A 276 -18.56 0.24 8.84
C ASN A 276 -18.87 1.70 9.21
N PHE A 277 -18.13 2.65 8.64
CA PHE A 277 -18.26 4.09 8.91
C PHE A 277 -19.09 4.82 7.84
N LYS A 278 -19.05 4.39 6.58
CA LYS A 278 -19.77 5.06 5.46
C LYS A 278 -21.29 4.97 5.55
N ARG A 279 -21.85 3.96 6.22
CA ARG A 279 -23.32 3.75 6.29
C ARG A 279 -23.97 4.34 7.54
N ARG A 280 -23.19 4.90 8.46
CA ARG A 280 -23.66 5.35 9.76
C ARG A 280 -23.63 6.86 9.84
N SER A 281 -24.67 7.49 9.28
CA SER A 281 -25.11 8.81 9.72
C SER A 281 -25.57 8.81 11.19
N ILE A 282 -25.75 7.61 11.75
CA ILE A 282 -26.11 7.32 13.14
C ILE A 282 -24.81 7.12 13.92
N LYS A 283 -24.64 7.84 15.04
CA LYS A 283 -23.49 7.68 15.96
C LYS A 283 -23.17 6.19 16.16
N LEU A 284 -21.90 5.79 16.03
CA LEU A 284 -21.44 4.47 16.47
C LEU A 284 -21.94 4.26 17.90
N ASP A 285 -22.39 3.05 18.22
CA ASP A 285 -22.71 2.75 19.60
C ASP A 285 -21.41 2.73 20.43
N THR A 286 -21.53 2.84 21.76
CA THR A 286 -20.36 2.85 22.65
C THR A 286 -19.49 1.60 22.49
N ARG A 287 -20.09 0.45 22.14
CA ARG A 287 -19.36 -0.82 21.98
C ARG A 287 -18.46 -0.81 20.76
N GLU A 288 -18.92 -0.23 19.66
CA GLU A 288 -18.15 -0.08 18.44
C GLU A 288 -17.07 0.98 18.55
N TYR A 289 -17.36 2.09 19.26
CA TYR A 289 -16.33 3.07 19.58
C TYR A 289 -15.18 2.43 20.37
N ILE A 290 -15.51 1.62 21.39
CA ILE A 290 -14.52 0.85 22.14
C ILE A 290 -13.79 -0.14 21.23
N PHE A 291 -14.50 -0.89 20.38
CA PHE A 291 -13.89 -1.86 19.46
C PHE A 291 -12.87 -1.21 18.52
N PHE A 292 -13.23 -0.11 17.85
CA PHE A 292 -12.30 0.60 16.97
C PHE A 292 -11.18 1.31 17.74
N GLY A 293 -11.45 1.78 18.97
CA GLY A 293 -10.42 2.29 19.88
C GLY A 293 -9.39 1.22 20.25
N VAL A 294 -9.83 0.00 20.54
CA VAL A 294 -8.94 -1.15 20.81
C VAL A 294 -8.10 -1.49 19.58
N ILE A 295 -8.71 -1.55 18.38
CA ILE A 295 -7.96 -1.77 17.13
C ILE A 295 -6.88 -0.69 16.96
N PHE A 296 -7.24 0.57 17.20
CA PHE A 296 -6.30 1.68 17.11
C PHE A 296 -5.13 1.51 18.09
N VAL A 297 -5.40 1.17 19.36
CA VAL A 297 -4.35 0.94 20.37
C VAL A 297 -3.45 -0.25 19.99
N ILE A 298 -4.01 -1.34 19.46
CA ILE A 298 -3.24 -2.52 19.00
C ILE A 298 -2.24 -2.16 17.90
N ASN A 299 -2.55 -1.16 17.06
CA ASN A 299 -1.63 -0.70 16.02
C ASN A 299 -0.69 0.41 16.53
N LEU A 300 -1.20 1.30 17.38
CA LEU A 300 -0.42 2.41 17.93
C LEU A 300 0.69 1.93 18.87
N LEU A 301 0.45 0.95 19.75
CA LEU A 301 1.46 0.50 20.71
C LEU A 301 2.73 -0.05 20.04
N PRO A 302 2.66 -0.97 19.06
CA PRO A 302 3.83 -1.40 18.30
C PRO A 302 4.52 -0.24 17.58
N PHE A 303 3.76 0.70 17.01
CA PHE A 303 4.33 1.88 16.36
C PHE A 303 5.08 2.79 17.34
N LEU A 304 4.50 3.08 18.50
CA LEU A 304 5.15 3.88 19.54
C LEU A 304 6.39 3.19 20.09
N TYR A 305 6.32 1.88 20.33
CA TYR A 305 7.48 1.08 20.75
C TYR A 305 8.59 1.12 19.71
N LEU A 306 8.24 1.03 18.43
CA LEU A 306 9.20 1.17 17.35
C LEU A 306 9.85 2.57 17.35
N MET A 307 9.05 3.64 17.41
CA MET A 307 9.57 5.02 17.46
C MET A 307 10.42 5.29 18.70
N TYR A 308 10.09 4.68 19.84
CA TYR A 308 10.91 4.73 21.06
C TYR A 308 12.29 4.12 20.82
N ASN A 309 12.36 2.91 20.25
CA ASN A 309 13.65 2.27 19.93
C ASN A 309 14.48 3.10 18.93
N VAL A 310 13.82 3.69 17.93
CA VAL A 310 14.46 4.60 16.97
C VAL A 310 15.07 5.82 17.67
N SER A 311 14.34 6.41 18.63
CA SER A 311 14.84 7.55 19.40
C SER A 311 16.08 7.20 20.22
N MET A 312 16.14 5.96 20.73
CA MET A 312 17.26 5.42 21.50
C MET A 312 18.44 4.95 20.63
N GLY A 313 18.32 5.03 19.29
CA GLY A 313 19.36 4.59 18.35
C GLY A 313 19.35 3.09 18.06
N ASN A 314 18.39 2.34 18.59
CA ASN A 314 18.20 0.91 18.35
C ASN A 314 17.32 0.69 17.10
N ASN A 315 17.87 1.01 15.93
CA ASN A 315 17.15 0.92 14.66
C ASN A 315 17.17 -0.51 14.10
N MET A 316 16.02 -1.19 14.13
CA MET A 316 15.87 -2.52 13.50
C MET A 316 15.54 -2.45 12.01
N PHE A 317 15.22 -1.27 11.48
CA PHE A 317 14.84 -1.08 10.08
C PHE A 317 15.66 0.01 9.41
N THR A 318 16.16 -0.27 8.19
CA THR A 318 17.03 0.61 7.41
C THR A 318 16.40 1.97 7.09
N PHE A 319 15.09 2.04 6.81
CA PHE A 319 14.39 3.33 6.61
C PHE A 319 14.32 4.22 7.84
N LEU A 320 14.48 3.65 9.03
CA LEU A 320 14.41 4.37 10.30
C LEU A 320 15.80 4.82 10.79
N GLU A 321 16.88 4.42 10.11
CA GLU A 321 18.25 4.82 10.46
C GLU A 321 18.45 6.33 10.48
N GLY A 322 17.72 7.06 9.63
CA GLY A 322 17.76 8.52 9.59
C GLY A 322 17.10 9.20 10.79
N LYS A 323 16.52 8.44 11.74
CA LYS A 323 15.65 8.93 12.83
C LYS A 323 14.57 9.87 12.26
N PRO A 324 13.51 9.34 11.62
CA PRO A 324 12.46 10.17 11.05
C PRO A 324 11.95 11.21 12.04
N LEU A 325 11.57 12.37 11.54
CA LEU A 325 11.20 13.52 12.35
C LEU A 325 10.02 13.19 13.27
N THR A 326 10.33 12.92 14.54
CA THR A 326 9.37 12.72 15.64
C THR A 326 9.25 13.95 16.53
N ALA A 327 9.98 15.04 16.20
CA ALA A 327 10.22 16.21 17.06
C ALA A 327 9.48 17.49 16.62
N ASN A 328 9.63 18.56 17.40
CA ASN A 328 8.89 19.82 17.29
C ASN A 328 9.00 20.51 15.90
N LEU A 329 8.09 21.45 15.63
CA LEU A 329 7.97 22.17 14.36
C LEU A 329 9.27 22.85 13.86
N TYR A 330 10.12 23.36 14.75
CA TYR A 330 11.40 23.98 14.39
C TYR A 330 12.42 22.97 13.87
N ASN A 331 12.46 21.75 14.43
CA ASN A 331 13.32 20.69 13.92
C ASN A 331 12.85 20.21 12.53
N ILE A 332 11.54 20.22 12.30
CA ILE A 332 10.96 19.94 10.97
C ILE A 332 11.41 20.99 9.95
N ILE A 333 11.31 22.27 10.29
CA ILE A 333 11.71 23.38 9.41
C ILE A 333 13.21 23.31 9.09
N ASN A 334 14.05 23.09 10.10
CA ASN A 334 15.50 23.00 9.92
C ASN A 334 15.90 21.83 9.02
N TYR A 335 15.31 20.64 9.23
CA TYR A 335 15.56 19.48 8.38
C TYR A 335 15.18 19.73 6.92
N PHE A 336 14.00 20.33 6.68
CA PHE A 336 13.60 20.66 5.32
C PHE A 336 14.51 21.71 4.69
N ALA A 337 14.86 22.77 5.41
CA ALA A 337 15.79 23.79 4.91
C ALA A 337 17.12 23.16 4.48
N GLU A 338 17.68 22.28 5.31
CA GLU A 338 18.93 21.58 5.01
C GLU A 338 18.81 20.61 3.83
N THR A 339 17.75 19.81 3.75
CA THR A 339 17.56 18.82 2.66
C THR A 339 17.13 19.47 1.34
N PHE A 340 16.46 20.62 1.38
CA PHE A 340 16.21 21.43 0.18
C PHE A 340 17.49 22.02 -0.38
N GLU A 341 18.43 22.43 0.48
CA GLU A 341 19.70 23.02 0.06
C GLU A 341 20.73 21.97 -0.39
N LYS A 342 20.89 20.88 0.39
CA LYS A 342 21.97 19.90 0.22
C LYS A 342 21.57 18.63 -0.55
N GLY A 343 20.28 18.45 -0.83
CA GLY A 343 19.75 17.22 -1.43
C GLY A 343 19.48 16.11 -0.40
N VAL A 344 18.87 15.02 -0.86
CA VAL A 344 18.45 13.91 0.01
C VAL A 344 19.59 12.90 0.12
N GLN A 345 19.96 12.53 1.34
CA GLN A 345 20.88 11.41 1.57
C GLN A 345 20.12 10.09 1.50
N TYR A 346 20.56 9.17 0.65
CA TYR A 346 19.98 7.84 0.51
C TYR A 346 21.06 6.77 0.50
N ILE A 347 20.69 5.54 0.89
CA ILE A 347 21.59 4.39 0.85
C ILE A 347 21.52 3.78 -0.54
N ASN A 348 22.61 3.84 -1.29
CA ASN A 348 22.73 3.21 -2.61
C ASN A 348 22.97 1.69 -2.54
N GLU A 349 23.25 1.16 -1.35
CA GLU A 349 23.54 -0.25 -1.10
C GLU A 349 22.41 -0.88 -0.27
N GLY A 350 21.65 -1.80 -0.86
CA GLY A 350 20.65 -2.60 -0.15
C GLY A 350 19.58 -3.17 -1.07
N ASN A 351 19.90 -4.28 -1.72
CA ASN A 351 18.91 -5.33 -1.99
C ASN A 351 18.79 -6.19 -0.74
#